data_AF-A0A927YJK8-F1
#
_entry.id   AF-A0A927YJK8-F1
#
_cell.length_a   1.000
_cell.length_b   1.000
_cell.length_c   1.000
_cell.angle_alpha   90.00
_cell.angle_beta   90.00
_cell.angle_gamma   90.00
#
_symmetry.space_group_name_H-M   'P 1'
#
loop_
_entity.id
_entity.type
_entity.pdbx_description
1 polymer ?
#
loop_
_entity_poly.entity_id
_entity_poly.type
_entity_poly.pdbx_seq_one_letter_code
_entity_poly.pdbx_strand_id
1 'polypeptide(L)'
;MKKKILVLIMATAMVATVFTGCGGTTKTNKSDSQKANNADNAQGEEDRIEFEEPKVLIDEDLVKVELLSFYQEKVNWSTGEQLEKNISVKITNKSDRKFIINLRNIYIGDEAVNSVLKTGNEGPMPGKSGIYNYNIRKQGDSDNEALDSLEQLKDLEGTFEVLLYKEDGKTLDGNSKNEYPFKINENSADDNKEQSESGVFETDHVRLKGLYYDESYEAKNDASKKLLYVFYEAFTEDENLKISSKSCKISFEGTNTYDSEHVSVGTKTKNYYYGDYIKEVNIGESKLVLTTFEIPELEFQSTKNITLELYGISDSSDLKISTDDIIKCKSETQIAKKVDPEGYKKYVEGHKKAGKKVTDKVRNQLNGYYLTFFVNNTACKLEFIAPNKFELTALGMTNGGKYVVLKDYVQIRYTSGSKAKVDIPYTFKDGEIDLDTTLAFDVRSNE
;
A
#
# COMPACT_ATOMS: atom_id res chain seq x y z
N MET A 1 33.13 34.89 -11.20
CA MET A 1 32.00 34.11 -10.64
C MET A 1 31.72 34.62 -9.24
N LYS A 2 30.56 35.24 -9.02
CA LYS A 2 30.15 35.74 -7.69
C LYS A 2 29.54 34.59 -6.91
N LYS A 3 30.24 34.11 -5.87
CA LYS A 3 29.72 33.12 -4.92
C LYS A 3 28.73 33.83 -4.00
N LYS A 4 27.48 33.39 -3.96
CA LYS A 4 26.51 33.77 -2.91
C LYS A 4 26.28 32.54 -2.04
N ILE A 5 26.31 32.74 -0.72
CA ILE A 5 26.09 31.70 0.30
C ILE A 5 24.62 31.82 0.72
N LEU A 6 23.88 30.71 0.64
CA LEU A 6 22.55 30.59 1.23
C LEU A 6 22.72 29.91 2.60
N VAL A 7 22.42 30.62 3.69
CA VAL A 7 22.48 30.09 5.06
C VAL A 7 21.04 29.93 5.57
N LEU A 8 20.68 28.72 5.98
CA LEU A 8 19.43 28.44 6.69
C LEU A 8 19.76 28.10 8.15
N ILE A 9 19.10 28.79 9.09
CA ILE A 9 19.28 28.64 10.54
C ILE A 9 18.13 27.79 11.08
N MET A 10 18.40 26.70 11.81
CA MET A 10 17.43 26.21 12.80
C MET A 10 18.05 25.40 13.96
N ALA A 11 17.32 25.42 15.07
CA ALA A 11 17.75 25.32 16.45
C ALA A 11 17.98 23.89 16.98
N THR A 12 18.87 23.78 17.96
CA THR A 12 19.38 22.53 18.56
C THR A 12 18.66 22.22 19.88
N ALA A 13 18.20 20.99 20.06
CA ALA A 13 17.92 20.41 21.38
C ALA A 13 18.44 18.97 21.39
N MET A 14 19.47 18.71 22.22
CA MET A 14 20.08 17.40 22.45
C MET A 14 19.47 16.73 23.67
N VAL A 15 19.20 15.43 23.59
CA VAL A 15 19.26 14.53 24.75
C VAL A 15 19.90 13.21 24.29
N ALA A 16 20.92 12.78 25.03
CA ALA A 16 21.66 11.55 24.83
C ALA A 16 21.28 10.52 25.90
N THR A 17 21.16 9.25 25.52
CA THR A 17 21.23 8.13 26.48
C THR A 17 22.00 6.94 25.90
N VAL A 18 22.78 6.35 26.80
CA VAL A 18 23.83 5.34 26.63
C VAL A 18 23.22 3.94 26.79
N PHE A 19 23.63 2.98 25.94
CA PHE A 19 23.39 1.54 26.13
C PHE A 19 24.65 0.81 26.57
N THR A 20 24.50 -0.05 27.58
CA THR A 20 25.31 -1.23 27.93
C THR A 20 24.37 -2.16 28.72
N GLY A 21 24.27 -3.48 28.57
CA GLY A 21 24.92 -4.48 27.74
C GLY A 21 24.63 -5.89 28.31
N CYS A 22 24.69 -6.90 27.44
CA CYS A 22 25.10 -8.31 27.63
C CYS A 22 24.30 -9.36 28.46
N GLY A 23 24.20 -10.55 27.83
CA GLY A 23 24.08 -11.91 28.40
C GLY A 23 23.37 -12.84 27.39
N GLY A 24 23.98 -13.80 26.67
CA GLY A 24 24.59 -15.08 27.10
C GLY A 24 23.48 -16.14 27.32
N THR A 25 23.45 -17.41 26.87
CA THR A 25 24.39 -18.31 26.17
C THR A 25 23.64 -19.65 25.84
N THR A 26 24.12 -20.38 24.81
CA THR A 26 24.20 -21.88 24.64
C THR A 26 23.00 -22.82 24.31
N LYS A 27 23.18 -23.54 23.17
CA LYS A 27 23.12 -25.03 22.89
C LYS A 27 21.76 -25.76 23.05
N THR A 28 21.36 -26.85 22.34
CA THR A 28 22.03 -27.88 21.51
C THR A 28 20.97 -28.73 20.75
N ASN A 29 21.27 -29.11 19.49
CA ASN A 29 21.19 -30.42 18.80
C ASN A 29 20.00 -31.42 18.81
N LYS A 30 19.80 -31.95 17.57
CA LYS A 30 19.46 -33.34 17.13
C LYS A 30 17.99 -33.80 17.24
N SER A 31 17.42 -34.64 16.38
CA SER A 31 17.81 -35.32 15.11
C SER A 31 16.63 -36.20 14.67
N ASP A 32 16.52 -36.48 13.35
CA ASP A 32 16.09 -37.76 12.72
C ASP A 32 14.64 -38.26 12.94
N SER A 33 13.90 -38.90 12.01
CA SER A 33 14.15 -39.45 10.66
C SER A 33 12.86 -40.10 10.10
N GLN A 34 12.74 -40.19 8.76
CA GLN A 34 12.17 -41.30 7.92
C GLN A 34 10.66 -41.66 8.07
N LYS A 35 9.87 -42.11 7.06
CA LYS A 35 10.10 -42.64 5.70
C LYS A 35 8.74 -42.82 4.97
N ALA A 36 8.77 -42.59 3.65
CA ALA A 36 8.22 -43.35 2.52
C ALA A 36 6.77 -43.93 2.47
N ASN A 37 6.08 -43.46 1.42
CA ASN A 37 5.35 -44.17 0.35
C ASN A 37 4.00 -44.88 0.62
N ASN A 38 2.97 -44.37 -0.05
CA ASN A 38 2.12 -45.17 -0.94
C ASN A 38 1.57 -44.28 -2.07
N ALA A 39 1.62 -44.78 -3.29
CA ALA A 39 1.05 -44.19 -4.49
C ALA A 39 -0.24 -44.94 -4.84
N ASP A 40 -1.33 -44.21 -5.10
CA ASP A 40 -2.26 -44.49 -6.21
C ASP A 40 -3.33 -43.38 -6.32
N ASN A 41 -3.52 -42.90 -7.56
CA ASN A 41 -4.57 -42.02 -8.09
C ASN A 41 -4.59 -40.55 -7.61
N ALA A 42 -3.84 -39.71 -8.34
CA ALA A 42 -3.78 -38.27 -8.20
C ALA A 42 -5.12 -37.57 -8.52
N GLN A 43 -6.00 -37.49 -7.53
CA GLN A 43 -6.84 -36.31 -7.32
C GLN A 43 -5.92 -35.24 -6.71
N GLY A 44 -5.47 -34.29 -7.52
CA GLY A 44 -4.76 -33.13 -7.00
C GLY A 44 -5.73 -32.32 -6.16
N GLU A 45 -5.39 -32.09 -4.89
CA GLU A 45 -6.15 -31.26 -3.96
C GLU A 45 -6.51 -29.91 -4.62
N GLU A 46 -7.81 -29.74 -4.90
CA GLU A 46 -8.37 -28.47 -5.34
C GLU A 46 -8.40 -27.54 -4.12
N ASP A 47 -7.38 -26.70 -3.97
CA ASP A 47 -7.48 -25.61 -3.00
C ASP A 47 -8.68 -24.74 -3.39
N ARG A 48 -9.64 -24.66 -2.49
CA ARG A 48 -10.90 -23.93 -2.67
C ARG A 48 -11.16 -23.07 -1.44
N ILE A 49 -11.40 -21.80 -1.69
CA ILE A 49 -11.86 -20.83 -0.71
C ILE A 49 -13.35 -20.64 -0.97
N GLU A 50 -14.20 -21.30 -0.18
CA GLU A 50 -15.64 -21.08 -0.19
C GLU A 50 -16.02 -19.95 0.77
N PHE A 51 -17.03 -19.16 0.42
CA PHE A 51 -17.59 -18.15 1.33
C PHE A 51 -18.74 -18.77 2.12
N GLU A 52 -18.80 -18.54 3.44
CA GLU A 52 -19.88 -19.05 4.31
C GLU A 52 -21.26 -18.61 3.80
N GLU A 53 -21.34 -17.37 3.29
CA GLU A 53 -22.47 -16.86 2.51
C GLU A 53 -21.98 -16.30 1.17
N PRO A 54 -22.73 -16.48 0.06
CA PRO A 54 -22.38 -15.88 -1.23
C PRO A 54 -22.24 -14.35 -1.14
N LYS A 55 -21.06 -13.82 -1.46
CA LYS A 55 -20.83 -12.37 -1.46
C LYS A 55 -21.56 -11.72 -2.65
N VAL A 56 -22.51 -10.84 -2.38
CA VAL A 56 -23.22 -10.09 -3.44
C VAL A 56 -22.27 -9.06 -4.05
N LEU A 57 -21.95 -9.21 -5.34
CA LEU A 57 -21.13 -8.26 -6.10
C LEU A 57 -21.96 -7.20 -6.80
N ILE A 58 -23.15 -7.59 -7.28
CA ILE A 58 -24.09 -6.74 -8.01
C ILE A 58 -25.51 -7.15 -7.62
N ASP A 59 -26.38 -6.20 -7.31
CA ASP A 59 -27.83 -6.44 -7.18
C ASP A 59 -28.61 -5.26 -7.79
N GLU A 60 -28.80 -5.35 -9.11
CA GLU A 60 -29.39 -4.28 -9.93
C GLU A 60 -30.66 -4.79 -10.61
N ASP A 61 -31.39 -3.91 -11.30
CA ASP A 61 -32.69 -4.23 -11.88
C ASP A 61 -32.66 -5.39 -12.89
N LEU A 62 -31.57 -5.53 -13.66
CA LEU A 62 -31.46 -6.56 -14.71
C LEU A 62 -30.76 -7.83 -14.24
N VAL A 63 -29.87 -7.73 -13.24
CA VAL A 63 -28.98 -8.83 -12.86
C VAL A 63 -28.59 -8.77 -11.39
N LYS A 64 -28.48 -9.94 -10.77
CA LYS A 64 -27.77 -10.14 -9.50
C LYS A 64 -26.57 -11.06 -9.72
N VAL A 65 -25.42 -10.70 -9.18
CA VAL A 65 -24.19 -11.51 -9.25
C VAL A 65 -23.68 -11.76 -7.83
N GLU A 66 -23.53 -13.03 -7.47
CA GLU A 66 -23.10 -13.48 -6.15
C GLU A 66 -21.81 -14.31 -6.31
N LEU A 67 -20.73 -13.96 -5.62
CA LEU A 67 -19.48 -14.69 -5.60
C LEU A 67 -19.59 -15.88 -4.64
N LEU A 68 -19.30 -17.08 -5.14
CA LEU A 68 -19.46 -18.35 -4.40
C LEU A 68 -18.15 -18.90 -3.86
N SER A 69 -17.07 -18.84 -4.65
CA SER A 69 -15.77 -19.37 -4.23
C SER A 69 -14.63 -18.93 -5.14
N PHE A 70 -13.42 -18.95 -4.60
CA PHE A 70 -12.18 -19.05 -5.38
C PHE A 70 -11.72 -20.50 -5.39
N TYR A 71 -11.21 -20.97 -6.52
CA TYR A 71 -10.66 -22.32 -6.59
C TYR A 71 -9.56 -22.42 -7.64
N GLN A 72 -8.63 -23.33 -7.42
CA GLN A 72 -7.61 -23.66 -8.40
C GLN A 72 -7.87 -25.04 -8.99
N GLU A 73 -7.52 -25.21 -10.26
CA GLU A 73 -7.55 -26.50 -10.91
C GLU A 73 -6.29 -26.70 -11.75
N LYS A 74 -5.92 -27.96 -11.93
CA LYS A 74 -4.80 -28.34 -12.77
C LYS A 74 -5.25 -28.47 -14.22
N VAL A 75 -4.68 -27.68 -15.12
CA VAL A 75 -5.02 -27.69 -16.55
C VAL A 75 -3.81 -28.04 -17.38
N ASN A 76 -3.99 -28.98 -18.31
CA ASN A 76 -2.97 -29.40 -19.26
C ASN A 76 -3.05 -28.55 -20.52
N TRP A 77 -2.11 -27.62 -20.67
CA TRP A 77 -1.95 -26.83 -21.89
C TRP A 77 -0.93 -27.48 -22.82
N SER A 78 -0.92 -27.05 -24.08
CA SER A 78 0.11 -27.45 -25.05
C SER A 78 1.53 -27.07 -24.62
N THR A 79 1.66 -26.06 -23.75
CA THR A 79 2.91 -25.56 -23.17
C THR A 79 3.33 -26.28 -21.89
N GLY A 80 2.47 -27.15 -21.34
CA GLY A 80 2.69 -27.84 -20.07
C GLY A 80 1.49 -27.77 -19.14
N GLU A 81 1.60 -28.47 -18.04
CA GLU A 81 0.62 -28.47 -16.96
C GLU A 81 0.75 -27.18 -16.12
N GLN A 82 -0.38 -26.55 -15.78
CA GLN A 82 -0.39 -25.39 -14.89
C GLN A 82 -1.59 -25.38 -13.93
N LEU A 83 -1.43 -24.70 -12.79
CA LEU A 83 -2.50 -24.49 -11.81
C LEU A 83 -3.23 -23.18 -12.11
N GLU A 84 -4.39 -23.29 -12.71
CA GLU A 84 -5.27 -22.19 -13.12
C GLU A 84 -6.14 -21.70 -11.98
N LYS A 85 -6.31 -20.38 -11.86
CA LYS A 85 -7.07 -19.74 -10.77
C LYS A 85 -8.43 -19.31 -11.30
N ASN A 86 -9.48 -19.53 -10.51
CA ASN A 86 -10.86 -19.37 -10.96
C ASN A 86 -11.72 -18.69 -9.90
N ILE A 87 -12.71 -17.94 -10.38
CA ILE A 87 -13.85 -17.49 -9.58
C ILE A 87 -15.11 -18.28 -10.00
N SER A 88 -15.94 -18.62 -9.02
CA SER A 88 -17.28 -19.15 -9.25
C SER A 88 -18.30 -18.10 -8.82
N VAL A 89 -19.22 -17.76 -9.71
CA VAL A 89 -20.28 -16.78 -9.43
C VAL A 89 -21.65 -17.36 -9.77
N LYS A 90 -22.64 -17.08 -8.94
CA LYS A 90 -24.06 -17.29 -9.24
C LYS A 90 -24.63 -16.02 -9.84
N ILE A 91 -25.14 -16.14 -11.05
CA ILE A 91 -25.76 -15.04 -11.78
C ILE A 91 -27.26 -15.30 -11.80
N THR A 92 -28.07 -14.28 -11.48
CA THR A 92 -29.53 -14.33 -11.54
C THR A 92 -30.03 -13.30 -12.54
N ASN A 93 -30.84 -13.74 -13.50
CA ASN A 93 -31.48 -12.85 -14.46
C ASN A 93 -32.75 -12.27 -13.84
N LYS A 94 -32.71 -10.97 -13.49
CA LYS A 94 -33.84 -10.22 -12.94
C LYS A 94 -34.67 -9.51 -14.03
N SER A 95 -34.20 -9.52 -15.28
CA SER A 95 -34.93 -8.99 -16.42
C SER A 95 -36.00 -9.95 -16.93
N ASP A 96 -36.86 -9.43 -17.81
CA ASP A 96 -37.89 -10.17 -18.54
C ASP A 96 -37.36 -10.81 -19.85
N ARG A 97 -36.10 -10.56 -20.22
CA ARG A 97 -35.48 -11.00 -21.48
C ARG A 97 -34.27 -11.88 -21.24
N LYS A 98 -33.90 -12.68 -22.25
CA LYS A 98 -32.60 -13.37 -22.24
C LYS A 98 -31.49 -12.34 -22.31
N PHE A 99 -30.32 -12.65 -21.75
CA PHE A 99 -29.11 -11.86 -21.96
C PHE A 99 -27.88 -12.73 -22.15
N ILE A 100 -26.82 -12.11 -22.66
CA ILE A 100 -25.43 -12.58 -22.56
C ILE A 100 -24.76 -11.78 -21.46
N ILE A 101 -23.88 -12.43 -20.70
CA ILE A 101 -23.04 -11.76 -19.70
C ILE A 101 -21.57 -12.01 -19.99
N ASN A 102 -20.78 -10.94 -19.98
CA ASN A 102 -19.34 -10.99 -20.18
C ASN A 102 -18.63 -10.32 -19.01
N LEU A 103 -17.49 -10.88 -18.63
CA LEU A 103 -16.57 -10.23 -17.71
C LEU A 103 -15.55 -9.43 -18.54
N ARG A 104 -15.48 -8.11 -18.33
CA ARG A 104 -14.63 -7.18 -19.09
C ARG A 104 -13.88 -6.22 -18.20
N ASN A 105 -12.86 -5.58 -18.76
CA ASN A 105 -12.07 -4.54 -18.12
C ASN A 105 -11.66 -4.96 -16.70
N ILE A 106 -11.06 -6.16 -16.59
CA ILE A 106 -10.73 -6.75 -15.31
C ILE A 106 -9.28 -6.49 -14.93
N TYR A 107 -9.09 -6.27 -13.64
CA TYR A 107 -7.82 -5.88 -13.05
C TYR A 107 -7.62 -6.61 -11.72
N ILE A 108 -6.37 -6.91 -11.39
CA ILE A 108 -5.93 -7.27 -10.04
C ILE A 108 -4.97 -6.17 -9.59
N GLY A 109 -5.44 -5.31 -8.69
CA GLY A 109 -4.74 -4.05 -8.42
C GLY A 109 -4.66 -3.19 -9.69
N ASP A 110 -3.46 -2.86 -10.15
CA ASP A 110 -3.26 -2.07 -11.39
C ASP A 110 -2.93 -2.94 -12.61
N GLU A 111 -2.85 -4.26 -12.44
CA GLU A 111 -2.51 -5.18 -13.53
C GLU A 111 -3.77 -5.63 -14.24
N ALA A 112 -3.86 -5.31 -15.53
CA ALA A 112 -4.91 -5.85 -16.37
C ALA A 112 -4.74 -7.37 -16.47
N VAL A 113 -5.85 -8.09 -16.33
CA VAL A 113 -5.90 -9.54 -16.39
C VAL A 113 -6.85 -9.99 -17.51
N ASN A 114 -6.75 -11.26 -17.90
CA ASN A 114 -7.65 -11.88 -18.86
C ASN A 114 -8.61 -12.83 -18.15
N SER A 115 -9.85 -12.93 -18.64
CA SER A 115 -10.81 -13.92 -18.16
C SER A 115 -11.27 -14.81 -19.29
N VAL A 116 -11.33 -16.11 -19.03
CA VAL A 116 -11.93 -17.09 -19.91
C VAL A 116 -13.12 -17.72 -19.19
N LEU A 117 -14.29 -17.55 -19.78
CA LEU A 117 -15.53 -18.15 -19.28
C LEU A 117 -15.60 -19.62 -19.70
N LYS A 118 -15.74 -20.52 -18.72
CA LYS A 118 -15.74 -21.97 -18.94
C LYS A 118 -17.10 -22.56 -19.30
N THR A 119 -18.18 -21.83 -19.02
CA THR A 119 -19.56 -22.35 -19.00
C THR A 119 -20.43 -21.79 -20.13
N GLY A 120 -19.83 -21.09 -21.12
CA GLY A 120 -20.56 -20.35 -22.14
C GLY A 120 -21.08 -19.01 -21.62
N ASN A 121 -21.34 -18.05 -22.53
CA ASN A 121 -21.69 -16.67 -22.19
C ASN A 121 -23.19 -16.37 -22.17
N GLU A 122 -24.04 -17.33 -22.55
CA GLU A 122 -25.48 -17.18 -22.39
C GLU A 122 -25.84 -17.11 -20.90
N GLY A 123 -26.49 -16.00 -20.52
CA GLY A 123 -27.00 -15.79 -19.17
C GLY A 123 -28.18 -16.71 -18.86
N PRO A 124 -28.61 -16.78 -17.58
CA PRO A 124 -29.78 -17.57 -17.20
C PRO A 124 -31.05 -17.09 -17.91
N MET A 125 -32.02 -17.98 -18.07
CA MET A 125 -33.36 -17.61 -18.52
C MET A 125 -34.00 -16.57 -17.57
N PRO A 126 -34.94 -15.72 -18.05
CA PRO A 126 -35.64 -14.75 -17.21
C PRO A 126 -36.14 -15.35 -15.89
N GLY A 127 -35.81 -14.70 -14.77
CA GLY A 127 -36.16 -15.14 -13.42
C GLY A 127 -35.42 -16.38 -12.91
N LYS A 128 -34.38 -16.85 -13.59
CA LYS A 128 -33.57 -18.01 -13.19
C LYS A 128 -32.15 -17.60 -12.78
N SER A 129 -31.49 -18.52 -12.09
CA SER A 129 -30.07 -18.39 -11.72
C SER A 129 -29.24 -19.52 -12.35
N GLY A 130 -27.96 -19.25 -12.60
CA GLY A 130 -26.98 -20.22 -13.05
C GLY A 130 -25.60 -19.95 -12.42
N ILE A 131 -24.78 -20.99 -12.32
CA ILE A 131 -23.40 -20.88 -11.82
C ILE A 131 -22.44 -20.78 -12.99
N TYR A 132 -21.57 -19.78 -12.96
CA TYR A 132 -20.60 -19.47 -14.00
C TYR A 132 -19.21 -19.44 -13.42
N ASN A 133 -18.29 -20.09 -14.11
CA ASN A 133 -16.90 -20.19 -13.70
C ASN A 133 -16.00 -19.42 -14.67
N TYR A 134 -15.26 -18.45 -14.14
CA TYR A 134 -14.31 -17.66 -14.90
C TYR A 134 -12.90 -18.02 -14.45
N ASN A 135 -12.06 -18.39 -15.40
CA ASN A 135 -10.64 -18.55 -15.17
C ASN A 135 -9.93 -17.21 -15.40
N ILE A 136 -9.17 -16.75 -14.42
CA ILE A 136 -8.49 -15.45 -14.42
C ILE A 136 -6.98 -15.67 -14.61
N ARG A 137 -6.38 -14.91 -15.52
CA ARG A 137 -4.99 -15.07 -15.98
C ARG A 137 -4.27 -13.73 -16.08
N LYS A 138 -2.95 -13.74 -15.97
CA LYS A 138 -2.13 -12.55 -16.26
C LYS A 138 -2.26 -12.16 -17.73
N GLN A 139 -2.20 -10.86 -18.00
CA GLN A 139 -2.10 -10.37 -19.37
C GLN A 139 -0.60 -10.33 -19.78
N GLY A 140 -0.19 -11.21 -20.69
CA GLY A 140 1.20 -11.34 -21.15
C GLY A 140 1.32 -11.74 -22.63
N ASP A 141 2.56 -11.90 -23.12
CA ASP A 141 2.87 -12.27 -24.51
C ASP A 141 2.44 -13.71 -24.89
N SER A 142 2.11 -14.52 -23.88
CA SER A 142 1.51 -15.85 -24.08
C SER A 142 0.12 -15.87 -23.45
N ASP A 143 -0.87 -16.40 -24.20
CA ASP A 143 -2.30 -16.33 -23.87
C ASP A 143 -2.71 -17.10 -22.59
N ASN A 144 -1.76 -17.72 -21.89
CA ASN A 144 -2.02 -18.73 -20.86
C ASN A 144 -1.14 -18.56 -19.61
N GLU A 145 -0.70 -17.35 -19.25
CA GLU A 145 0.05 -17.19 -17.99
C GLU A 145 -0.89 -17.18 -16.76
N ALA A 146 -0.82 -18.24 -15.95
CA ALA A 146 -1.63 -18.35 -14.73
C ALA A 146 -1.25 -17.31 -13.65
N LEU A 147 -2.20 -17.01 -12.78
CA LEU A 147 -1.93 -16.29 -11.54
C LEU A 147 -1.03 -17.11 -10.61
N ASP A 148 -0.29 -16.43 -9.73
CA ASP A 148 0.63 -17.06 -8.78
C ASP A 148 -0.14 -17.74 -7.64
N SER A 149 -1.23 -17.14 -7.15
CA SER A 149 -2.01 -17.67 -6.02
C SER A 149 -3.50 -17.33 -6.09
N LEU A 150 -4.34 -18.10 -5.37
CA LEU A 150 -5.77 -17.81 -5.19
C LEU A 150 -6.03 -16.49 -4.47
N GLU A 151 -5.13 -16.10 -3.58
CA GLU A 151 -5.21 -14.85 -2.83
C GLU A 151 -5.24 -13.62 -3.72
N GLN A 152 -4.64 -13.67 -4.92
CA GLN A 152 -4.70 -12.57 -5.88
C GLN A 152 -6.14 -12.28 -6.37
N LEU A 153 -7.05 -13.26 -6.32
CA LEU A 153 -8.44 -13.07 -6.73
C LEU A 153 -9.23 -12.18 -5.77
N LYS A 154 -8.78 -11.99 -4.52
CA LYS A 154 -9.43 -11.07 -3.58
C LYS A 154 -9.39 -9.62 -4.07
N ASP A 155 -8.34 -9.26 -4.79
CA ASP A 155 -8.14 -7.92 -5.35
C ASP A 155 -8.75 -7.75 -6.76
N LEU A 156 -9.52 -8.74 -7.23
CA LEU A 156 -10.14 -8.69 -8.56
C LEU A 156 -11.25 -7.63 -8.60
N GLU A 157 -11.15 -6.75 -9.59
CA GLU A 157 -12.17 -5.78 -9.95
C GLU A 157 -12.40 -5.79 -11.46
N GLY A 158 -13.53 -5.25 -11.90
CA GLY A 158 -13.81 -5.06 -13.31
C GLY A 158 -15.27 -4.79 -13.59
N THR A 159 -15.78 -5.25 -14.72
CA THR A 159 -17.14 -4.95 -15.16
C THR A 159 -17.85 -6.19 -15.69
N PHE A 160 -19.03 -6.48 -15.15
CA PHE A 160 -19.98 -7.38 -15.79
C PHE A 160 -20.77 -6.61 -16.86
N GLU A 161 -20.55 -6.95 -18.13
CA GLU A 161 -21.31 -6.43 -19.26
C GLU A 161 -22.50 -7.35 -19.54
N VAL A 162 -23.71 -6.81 -19.48
CA VAL A 162 -24.96 -7.50 -19.82
C VAL A 162 -25.50 -6.96 -21.14
N LEU A 163 -25.76 -7.86 -22.09
CA LEU A 163 -26.35 -7.58 -23.40
C LEU A 163 -27.68 -8.33 -23.53
N LEU A 164 -28.79 -7.61 -23.64
CA LEU A 164 -30.12 -8.21 -23.76
C LEU A 164 -30.38 -8.68 -25.19
N TYR A 165 -31.14 -9.76 -25.32
CA TYR A 165 -31.79 -10.10 -26.58
C TYR A 165 -32.97 -9.15 -26.84
N LYS A 166 -33.34 -8.98 -28.10
CA LYS A 166 -34.60 -8.39 -28.52
C LYS A 166 -35.76 -9.30 -28.07
N GLU A 167 -36.98 -8.78 -28.17
CA GLU A 167 -38.20 -9.52 -27.82
C GLU A 167 -38.36 -10.86 -28.57
N ASP A 168 -37.71 -11.00 -29.73
CA ASP A 168 -37.66 -12.25 -30.50
C ASP A 168 -36.89 -13.39 -29.80
N GLY A 169 -36.11 -13.08 -28.76
CA GLY A 169 -35.29 -14.01 -28.00
C GLY A 169 -34.16 -14.67 -28.81
N LYS A 170 -33.85 -14.14 -30.00
CA LYS A 170 -32.89 -14.71 -30.97
C LYS A 170 -31.82 -13.71 -31.39
N THR A 171 -32.15 -12.43 -31.47
CA THR A 171 -31.24 -11.38 -31.91
C THR A 171 -30.79 -10.55 -30.73
N LEU A 172 -29.49 -10.24 -30.61
CA LEU A 172 -29.02 -9.29 -29.60
C LEU A 172 -29.51 -7.87 -29.91
N ASP A 173 -29.90 -7.15 -28.87
CA ASP A 173 -30.20 -5.73 -28.95
C ASP A 173 -28.90 -4.94 -28.79
N GLY A 174 -28.35 -4.44 -29.91
CA GLY A 174 -27.06 -3.74 -29.93
C GLY A 174 -27.02 -2.46 -29.10
N ASN A 175 -28.17 -1.92 -28.68
CA ASN A 175 -28.26 -0.75 -27.81
C ASN A 175 -28.45 -1.09 -26.33
N SER A 176 -28.58 -2.39 -25.99
CA SER A 176 -28.89 -2.86 -24.64
C SER A 176 -27.66 -3.10 -23.75
N LYS A 177 -26.54 -2.44 -24.07
CA LYS A 177 -25.30 -2.62 -23.31
C LYS A 177 -25.43 -1.98 -21.92
N ASN A 178 -25.41 -2.82 -20.90
CA ASN A 178 -25.40 -2.41 -19.50
C ASN A 178 -24.10 -2.88 -18.84
N GLU A 179 -23.42 -1.98 -18.15
CA GLU A 179 -22.11 -2.24 -17.53
C GLU A 179 -22.23 -2.07 -16.02
N TYR A 180 -21.91 -3.13 -15.30
CA TYR A 180 -21.97 -3.18 -13.84
C TYR A 180 -20.55 -3.34 -13.29
N PRO A 181 -19.91 -2.24 -12.83
CA PRO A 181 -18.62 -2.35 -12.20
C PRO A 181 -18.74 -3.14 -10.90
N PHE A 182 -17.72 -3.93 -10.59
CA PHE A 182 -17.63 -4.64 -9.32
C PHE A 182 -16.19 -4.59 -8.81
N LYS A 183 -16.07 -4.75 -7.50
CA LYS A 183 -14.80 -4.94 -6.81
C LYS A 183 -15.01 -5.96 -5.72
N ILE A 184 -14.21 -7.02 -5.71
CA ILE A 184 -14.30 -8.04 -4.67
C ILE A 184 -13.87 -7.46 -3.31
N ASN A 185 -12.88 -6.56 -3.30
CA ASN A 185 -12.45 -5.82 -2.11
C ASN A 185 -13.11 -4.44 -2.00
N GLU A 186 -14.43 -4.40 -1.91
CA GLU A 186 -15.14 -3.35 -1.17
C GLU A 186 -15.76 -3.99 0.09
N ASN A 187 -15.62 -3.27 1.20
CA ASN A 187 -16.30 -3.56 2.46
C ASN A 187 -17.81 -3.54 2.22
N SER A 188 -18.39 -4.69 1.91
CA SER A 188 -19.77 -4.98 2.31
C SER A 188 -19.67 -5.59 3.69
N ALA A 189 -20.21 -4.91 4.69
CA ALA A 189 -20.51 -5.50 5.98
C ALA A 189 -21.18 -6.86 5.76
N ASP A 190 -20.64 -7.90 6.41
CA ASP A 190 -21.38 -9.12 6.70
C ASP A 190 -22.59 -8.71 7.57
N ASP A 191 -23.74 -8.49 6.94
CA ASP A 191 -25.01 -8.56 7.65
C ASP A 191 -25.23 -10.03 8.01
N ASN A 192 -25.11 -10.31 9.32
CA ASN A 192 -25.23 -11.59 10.03
C ASN A 192 -23.92 -12.34 10.33
N LYS A 193 -22.96 -11.65 10.95
CA LYS A 193 -22.33 -12.20 12.15
C LYS A 193 -22.90 -11.50 13.38
N GLU A 194 -23.29 -12.32 14.36
CA GLU A 194 -23.78 -11.88 15.67
C GLU A 194 -22.98 -10.66 16.14
N GLN A 195 -23.72 -9.58 16.38
CA GLN A 195 -23.35 -8.36 17.10
C GLN A 195 -22.03 -8.46 17.89
N SER A 196 -20.89 -8.35 17.21
CA SER A 196 -19.62 -7.95 17.82
C SER A 196 -19.62 -6.42 17.79
N GLU A 197 -19.27 -5.81 18.92
CA GLU A 197 -19.33 -4.36 19.10
C GLU A 197 -18.67 -3.64 17.92
N SER A 198 -19.41 -2.76 17.24
CA SER A 198 -18.83 -1.90 16.21
C SER A 198 -17.67 -1.12 16.83
N GLY A 199 -16.46 -1.29 16.29
CA GLY A 199 -15.30 -0.50 16.70
C GLY A 199 -15.62 0.99 16.68
N VAL A 200 -15.15 1.69 17.71
CA VAL A 200 -15.22 3.16 17.81
C VAL A 200 -13.96 3.66 17.14
N PHE A 201 -14.06 4.06 15.87
CA PHE A 201 -12.94 4.55 15.06
C PHE A 201 -12.82 6.08 15.03
N GLU A 202 -13.64 6.77 15.82
CA GLU A 202 -13.67 8.22 15.90
C GLU A 202 -13.93 8.66 17.34
N THR A 203 -13.22 9.71 17.75
CA THR A 203 -13.35 10.42 19.02
C THR A 203 -13.61 11.90 18.73
N ASP A 204 -13.62 12.76 19.74
CA ASP A 204 -13.82 14.19 19.56
C ASP A 204 -12.69 14.84 18.74
N HIS A 205 -11.48 14.25 18.77
CA HIS A 205 -10.29 14.84 18.15
C HIS A 205 -9.60 13.98 17.09
N VAL A 206 -9.98 12.70 16.95
CA VAL A 206 -9.31 11.76 16.05
C VAL A 206 -10.31 10.92 15.29
N ARG A 207 -10.08 10.78 13.99
CA ARG A 207 -10.72 9.75 13.15
C ARG A 207 -9.65 8.84 12.59
N LEU A 208 -9.71 7.57 12.96
CA LEU A 208 -8.83 6.55 12.42
C LEU A 208 -9.19 6.27 10.96
N LYS A 209 -8.20 6.35 10.06
CA LYS A 209 -8.35 6.08 8.62
C LYS A 209 -7.94 4.66 8.27
N GLY A 210 -7.11 4.03 9.09
CA GLY A 210 -6.82 2.60 9.01
C GLY A 210 -5.47 2.22 9.63
N LEU A 211 -5.34 0.93 9.92
CA LEU A 211 -4.09 0.29 10.30
C LEU A 211 -3.67 -0.66 9.18
N TYR A 212 -2.42 -0.54 8.74
CA TYR A 212 -1.91 -1.35 7.63
C TYR A 212 -0.59 -2.00 7.99
N TYR A 213 -0.50 -3.29 7.74
CA TYR A 213 0.69 -4.10 7.97
C TYR A 213 1.44 -4.30 6.64
N ASP A 214 2.72 -3.97 6.58
CA ASP A 214 3.56 -4.14 5.38
C ASP A 214 4.38 -5.44 5.43
N GLU A 215 3.98 -6.42 4.63
CA GLU A 215 4.63 -7.73 4.52
C GLU A 215 6.05 -7.65 3.95
N SER A 216 6.30 -6.68 3.06
CA SER A 216 7.59 -6.52 2.38
C SER A 216 8.64 -5.86 3.24
N TYR A 217 8.24 -5.27 4.38
CA TYR A 217 9.18 -4.62 5.26
C TYR A 217 10.06 -5.66 5.98
N GLU A 218 11.36 -5.44 5.90
CA GLU A 218 12.38 -6.21 6.60
C GLU A 218 13.13 -5.25 7.54
N ALA A 219 12.88 -5.36 8.84
CA ALA A 219 13.58 -4.53 9.81
C ALA A 219 15.08 -4.87 9.82
N LYS A 220 15.94 -3.85 9.79
CA LYS A 220 17.40 -4.04 9.65
C LYS A 220 18.02 -4.86 10.78
N ASN A 221 17.49 -4.73 11.99
CA ASN A 221 18.07 -5.32 13.19
C ASN A 221 17.30 -6.54 13.71
N ASP A 222 16.09 -6.78 13.20
CA ASP A 222 15.21 -7.86 13.66
C ASP A 222 14.17 -8.23 12.59
N ALA A 223 14.47 -9.24 11.78
CA ALA A 223 13.58 -9.70 10.71
C ALA A 223 12.23 -10.24 11.20
N SER A 224 12.07 -10.48 12.52
CA SER A 224 10.78 -10.89 13.11
C SER A 224 9.81 -9.71 13.29
N LYS A 225 10.33 -8.47 13.21
CA LYS A 225 9.52 -7.27 13.26
C LYS A 225 9.01 -6.89 11.89
N LYS A 226 7.80 -6.37 11.90
CA LYS A 226 7.06 -5.91 10.74
C LYS A 226 6.58 -4.50 10.98
N LEU A 227 6.34 -3.80 9.90
CA LEU A 227 5.98 -2.40 9.99
C LEU A 227 4.46 -2.24 9.93
N LEU A 228 3.94 -1.63 10.98
CA LEU A 228 2.55 -1.22 11.08
C LEU A 228 2.45 0.29 10.82
N TYR A 229 1.57 0.67 9.90
CA TYR A 229 1.24 2.05 9.56
C TYR A 229 -0.11 2.38 10.17
N VAL A 230 -0.19 3.46 10.93
CA VAL A 230 -1.42 3.99 11.51
C VAL A 230 -1.72 5.32 10.84
N PHE A 231 -2.78 5.37 10.07
CA PHE A 231 -3.27 6.58 9.41
C PHE A 231 -4.47 7.13 10.16
N TYR A 232 -4.44 8.41 10.48
CA TYR A 232 -5.53 9.09 11.16
C TYR A 232 -5.69 10.52 10.68
N GLU A 233 -6.85 11.10 10.95
CA GLU A 233 -7.12 12.52 10.84
C GLU A 233 -7.25 13.07 12.25
N ALA A 234 -6.38 14.02 12.61
CA ALA A 234 -6.55 14.84 13.80
C ALA A 234 -7.38 16.08 13.42
N PHE A 235 -8.40 16.38 14.20
CA PHE A 235 -9.26 17.55 14.00
C PHE A 235 -9.70 18.10 15.36
N THR A 236 -10.16 19.34 15.40
CA THR A 236 -10.61 19.96 16.65
C THR A 236 -11.51 21.15 16.36
N GLU A 237 -12.55 21.33 17.18
CA GLU A 237 -13.47 22.47 17.09
C GLU A 237 -13.39 23.38 18.34
N ASP A 238 -12.63 22.99 19.36
CA ASP A 238 -12.69 23.57 20.70
C ASP A 238 -11.31 23.85 21.33
N GLU A 239 -10.24 23.19 20.90
CA GLU A 239 -8.87 23.48 21.35
C GLU A 239 -7.81 23.40 20.25
N ASN A 240 -6.56 23.74 20.56
CA ASN A 240 -5.44 23.54 19.63
C ASN A 240 -4.75 22.22 19.97
N LEU A 241 -4.60 21.34 18.99
CA LEU A 241 -3.92 20.07 19.17
C LEU A 241 -2.44 20.16 18.78
N LYS A 242 -1.63 19.28 19.37
CA LYS A 242 -0.23 19.06 18.99
C LYS A 242 -0.08 17.62 18.54
N ILE A 243 0.33 17.40 17.31
CA ILE A 243 0.52 16.07 16.72
C ILE A 243 1.99 15.79 16.42
N SER A 244 2.35 14.51 16.40
CA SER A 244 3.70 14.02 16.04
C SER A 244 3.59 12.60 15.48
N SER A 245 4.40 12.28 14.47
CA SER A 245 4.49 10.91 13.94
C SER A 245 5.43 10.00 14.75
N LYS A 246 6.20 10.56 15.70
CA LYS A 246 7.28 9.85 16.42
C LYS A 246 7.09 9.80 17.94
N SER A 247 6.05 10.44 18.47
CA SER A 247 5.76 10.50 19.92
C SER A 247 4.46 9.79 20.29
N CYS A 248 4.10 8.75 19.55
CA CYS A 248 2.90 7.95 19.78
C CYS A 248 3.26 6.57 20.36
N LYS A 249 2.28 5.90 20.97
CA LYS A 249 2.40 4.51 21.41
C LYS A 249 1.24 3.67 20.93
N ILE A 250 1.51 2.38 20.76
CA ILE A 250 0.50 1.36 20.51
C ILE A 250 0.68 0.24 21.53
N SER A 251 -0.42 -0.16 22.17
CA SER A 251 -0.45 -1.25 23.16
C SER A 251 -1.36 -2.36 22.68
N PHE A 252 -0.90 -3.60 22.79
CA PHE A 252 -1.69 -4.79 22.49
C PHE A 252 -2.13 -5.44 23.81
N GLU A 253 -3.42 -5.76 23.92
CA GLU A 253 -3.99 -6.30 25.14
C GLU A 253 -3.29 -7.60 25.57
N GLY A 254 -2.91 -7.64 26.85
CA GLY A 254 -2.25 -8.81 27.45
C GLY A 254 -0.80 -9.02 27.02
N THR A 255 -0.22 -8.12 26.22
CA THR A 255 1.17 -8.22 25.76
C THR A 255 1.96 -6.94 26.02
N ASN A 256 2.46 -6.27 24.99
CA ASN A 256 3.47 -5.22 25.07
C ASN A 256 2.97 -3.89 24.51
N THR A 257 3.65 -2.82 24.91
CA THR A 257 3.53 -1.47 24.34
C THR A 257 4.76 -1.16 23.50
N TYR A 258 4.54 -0.52 22.36
CA TYR A 258 5.57 -0.15 21.41
C TYR A 258 5.51 1.36 21.13
N ASP A 259 6.67 1.99 21.09
CA ASP A 259 6.81 3.39 20.68
C ASP A 259 6.81 3.49 19.15
N SER A 260 6.28 4.59 18.63
CA SER A 260 6.33 4.87 17.20
C SER A 260 7.76 5.00 16.72
N GLU A 261 8.01 4.52 15.50
CA GLU A 261 9.27 4.63 14.77
C GLU A 261 9.12 5.52 13.55
N HIS A 262 10.16 6.29 13.23
CA HIS A 262 10.26 6.97 11.95
C HIS A 262 11.12 6.09 11.06
N VAL A 263 10.60 5.74 9.91
CA VAL A 263 11.21 4.85 8.91
C VAL A 263 11.07 5.48 7.54
N SER A 264 11.88 5.06 6.58
CA SER A 264 12.03 5.72 5.28
C SER A 264 10.88 5.63 4.28
N VAL A 265 9.71 5.24 4.74
CA VAL A 265 8.61 4.68 3.94
C VAL A 265 7.34 5.54 3.98
N GLY A 266 7.42 6.78 4.48
CA GLY A 266 6.31 7.74 4.41
C GLY A 266 6.28 8.58 3.13
N THR A 267 7.18 8.31 2.16
CA THR A 267 7.39 9.22 1.02
C THR A 267 6.27 9.20 -0.02
N LYS A 268 5.50 8.10 -0.06
CA LYS A 268 4.44 7.84 -1.05
C LYS A 268 3.06 8.38 -0.67
N THR A 269 2.81 8.65 0.60
CA THR A 269 1.54 9.18 1.14
C THR A 269 1.61 10.69 1.33
N LYS A 270 1.70 11.41 0.21
CA LYS A 270 2.03 12.86 0.17
C LYS A 270 1.06 13.79 0.88
N ASN A 271 -0.19 13.41 1.07
CA ASN A 271 -1.15 14.27 1.75
C ASN A 271 -1.13 14.08 3.28
N TYR A 272 -0.45 13.04 3.77
CA TYR A 272 -0.30 12.77 5.19
C TYR A 272 0.94 13.47 5.75
N TYR A 273 0.79 14.08 6.92
CA TYR A 273 1.91 14.54 7.71
C TYR A 273 2.68 13.32 8.24
N TYR A 274 3.97 13.27 7.94
CA TYR A 274 4.88 12.25 8.44
C TYR A 274 6.20 12.91 8.83
N GLY A 275 6.39 13.14 10.13
CA GLY A 275 7.52 13.92 10.62
C GLY A 275 7.78 13.78 12.11
N ASP A 276 9.04 13.92 12.49
CA ASP A 276 9.52 13.89 13.88
C ASP A 276 9.18 15.16 14.67
N TYR A 277 8.75 16.21 13.97
CA TYR A 277 8.51 17.51 14.57
C TYR A 277 7.09 17.59 15.12
N ILE A 278 6.93 18.33 16.21
CA ILE A 278 5.60 18.66 16.71
C ILE A 278 4.95 19.62 15.71
N LYS A 279 3.73 19.30 15.30
CA LYS A 279 2.91 20.14 14.44
C LYS A 279 1.65 20.55 15.19
N GLU A 280 1.30 21.83 15.12
CA GLU A 280 0.05 22.35 15.68
C GLU A 280 -1.09 22.20 14.67
N VAL A 281 -2.27 21.81 15.17
CA VAL A 281 -3.56 21.82 14.46
C VAL A 281 -4.44 22.81 15.21
N ASN A 282 -4.82 23.91 14.57
CA ASN A 282 -5.60 24.94 15.23
C ASN A 282 -7.09 24.61 15.22
N ILE A 283 -7.85 25.27 16.08
CA ILE A 283 -9.32 25.21 16.10
C ILE A 283 -9.91 25.39 14.69
N GLY A 284 -10.76 24.45 14.29
CA GLY A 284 -11.42 24.40 12.98
C GLY A 284 -10.57 23.83 11.85
N GLU A 285 -9.33 23.41 12.14
CA GLU A 285 -8.46 22.72 11.18
C GLU A 285 -8.55 21.20 11.33
N SER A 286 -8.26 20.48 10.24
CA SER A 286 -7.97 19.05 10.29
C SER A 286 -6.64 18.74 9.62
N LYS A 287 -6.02 17.65 10.05
CA LYS A 287 -4.74 17.19 9.53
C LYS A 287 -4.69 15.68 9.42
N LEU A 288 -4.38 15.20 8.23
CA LEU A 288 -4.04 13.80 7.98
C LEU A 288 -2.63 13.52 8.50
N VAL A 289 -2.46 12.44 9.26
CA VAL A 289 -1.20 12.05 9.90
C VAL A 289 -0.94 10.57 9.71
N LEU A 290 0.31 10.25 9.40
CA LEU A 290 0.85 8.89 9.41
C LEU A 290 1.75 8.74 10.64
N THR A 291 1.63 7.62 11.33
CA THR A 291 2.54 7.15 12.36
C THR A 291 2.92 5.70 12.03
N THR A 292 4.16 5.30 12.30
CA THR A 292 4.64 3.93 12.02
C THR A 292 5.17 3.26 13.28
N PHE A 293 5.07 1.93 13.35
CA PHE A 293 5.54 1.14 14.48
C PHE A 293 6.20 -0.16 13.99
N GLU A 294 7.36 -0.51 14.53
CA GLU A 294 7.94 -1.85 14.34
C GLU A 294 7.40 -2.82 15.39
N ILE A 295 6.59 -3.78 14.96
CA ILE A 295 5.87 -4.71 15.82
C ILE A 295 6.28 -6.16 15.49
N PRO A 296 6.59 -7.02 16.48
CA PRO A 296 6.82 -8.43 16.25
C PRO A 296 5.62 -9.11 15.58
N GLU A 297 5.86 -9.95 14.58
CA GLU A 297 4.79 -10.60 13.80
C GLU A 297 3.81 -11.43 14.68
N LEU A 298 4.30 -11.97 15.80
CA LEU A 298 3.51 -12.70 16.79
C LEU A 298 2.35 -11.89 17.39
N GLU A 299 2.46 -10.56 17.43
CA GLU A 299 1.37 -9.73 17.98
C GLU A 299 0.10 -9.82 17.13
N PHE A 300 0.23 -10.11 15.83
CA PHE A 300 -0.87 -10.15 14.85
C PHE A 300 -1.53 -11.54 14.70
N GLN A 301 -1.13 -12.55 15.49
CA GLN A 301 -1.59 -13.94 15.33
C GLN A 301 -2.87 -14.29 16.09
N SER A 302 -3.39 -13.38 16.91
CA SER A 302 -4.59 -13.58 17.71
C SER A 302 -5.36 -12.28 17.83
N THR A 303 -6.69 -12.37 17.87
CA THR A 303 -7.56 -11.22 18.16
C THR A 303 -7.20 -10.62 19.52
N LYS A 304 -6.73 -9.37 19.52
CA LYS A 304 -6.43 -8.57 20.72
C LYS A 304 -6.97 -7.17 20.55
N ASN A 305 -7.43 -6.56 21.64
CA ASN A 305 -7.69 -5.12 21.64
C ASN A 305 -6.39 -4.33 21.51
N ILE A 306 -6.48 -3.19 20.84
CA ILE A 306 -5.38 -2.27 20.58
C ILE A 306 -5.74 -0.92 21.20
N THR A 307 -4.84 -0.38 22.01
CA THR A 307 -4.94 1.00 22.51
C THR A 307 -3.93 1.87 21.78
N LEU A 308 -4.38 3.02 21.26
CA LEU A 308 -3.54 4.03 20.65
C LEU A 308 -3.41 5.25 21.57
N GLU A 309 -2.17 5.61 21.91
CA GLU A 309 -1.84 6.86 22.58
C GLU A 309 -1.17 7.77 21.56
N LEU A 310 -1.95 8.66 20.94
CA LEU A 310 -1.46 9.62 19.97
C LEU A 310 -0.93 10.86 20.68
N TYR A 311 0.20 11.38 20.20
CA TYR A 311 0.83 12.53 20.84
C TYR A 311 -0.14 13.71 20.89
N GLY A 312 -0.31 14.29 22.08
CA GLY A 312 -1.07 15.51 22.30
C GLY A 312 -2.57 15.42 22.02
N ILE A 313 -3.14 14.21 21.97
CA ILE A 313 -4.58 13.97 21.81
C ILE A 313 -5.04 12.99 22.88
N SER A 314 -5.75 13.47 23.91
CA SER A 314 -6.01 12.70 25.14
C SER A 314 -7.08 11.63 25.01
N ASP A 315 -8.05 11.82 24.13
CA ASP A 315 -9.16 10.92 23.88
C ASP A 315 -8.81 9.80 22.88
N SER A 316 -7.60 9.78 22.30
CA SER A 316 -7.23 8.75 21.32
C SER A 316 -7.27 7.33 21.87
N SER A 317 -7.12 7.16 23.20
CA SER A 317 -7.22 5.86 23.87
C SER A 317 -8.64 5.31 23.91
N ASP A 318 -9.64 6.14 23.64
CA ASP A 318 -11.06 5.77 23.66
C ASP A 318 -11.49 5.09 22.35
N LEU A 319 -10.61 5.11 21.34
CA LEU A 319 -10.78 4.30 20.12
C LEU A 319 -10.86 2.81 20.49
N LYS A 320 -11.89 2.13 20.00
CA LYS A 320 -12.01 0.67 20.12
C LYS A 320 -11.53 0.01 18.85
N ILE A 321 -10.30 -0.50 18.89
CA ILE A 321 -9.60 -1.11 17.76
C ILE A 321 -9.13 -2.49 18.20
N SER A 322 -9.07 -3.43 17.26
CA SER A 322 -8.50 -4.75 17.46
C SER A 322 -7.48 -5.09 16.38
N THR A 323 -6.73 -6.18 16.58
CA THR A 323 -5.85 -6.75 15.54
C THR A 323 -6.61 -7.18 14.28
N ASP A 324 -7.92 -7.44 14.38
CA ASP A 324 -8.74 -7.85 13.24
C ASP A 324 -9.04 -6.68 12.30
N ASP A 325 -8.88 -5.44 12.78
CA ASP A 325 -9.00 -4.21 12.00
C ASP A 325 -7.73 -3.88 11.18
N ILE A 326 -6.65 -4.66 11.36
CA ILE A 326 -5.39 -4.45 10.66
C ILE A 326 -5.44 -5.07 9.27
N ILE A 327 -5.22 -4.23 8.26
CA ILE A 327 -5.21 -4.65 6.86
C ILE A 327 -3.78 -5.03 6.44
N LYS A 328 -3.56 -6.31 6.15
CA LYS A 328 -2.29 -6.78 5.58
C LYS A 328 -2.13 -6.34 4.13
N CYS A 329 -0.96 -5.80 3.81
CA CYS A 329 -0.59 -5.32 2.49
C CYS A 329 0.79 -5.88 2.10
N LYS A 330 0.95 -6.22 0.83
CA LYS A 330 2.18 -6.79 0.27
C LYS A 330 3.32 -5.78 0.14
N SER A 331 3.02 -4.48 0.24
CA SER A 331 4.02 -3.40 0.17
C SER A 331 3.49 -2.05 0.62
N GLU A 332 4.38 -1.14 1.05
CA GLU A 332 4.14 0.30 1.20
C GLU A 332 3.42 0.91 -0.02
N THR A 333 3.72 0.46 -1.24
CA THR A 333 3.07 0.96 -2.46
C THR A 333 1.58 0.62 -2.50
N GLN A 334 1.20 -0.59 -2.08
CA GLN A 334 -0.20 -0.98 -1.99
C GLN A 334 -0.93 -0.16 -0.93
N ILE A 335 -0.28 0.05 0.22
CA ILE A 335 -0.81 0.90 1.30
C ILE A 335 -1.05 2.32 0.77
N ALA A 336 -0.06 2.94 0.14
CA ALA A 336 -0.16 4.31 -0.38
C ALA A 336 -1.28 4.48 -1.42
N LYS A 337 -1.46 3.52 -2.34
CA LYS A 337 -2.56 3.53 -3.31
C LYS A 337 -3.93 3.43 -2.64
N LYS A 338 -4.04 2.66 -1.55
CA LYS A 338 -5.30 2.43 -0.84
C LYS A 338 -5.69 3.63 0.03
N VAL A 339 -4.74 4.22 0.75
CA VAL A 339 -5.02 5.24 1.78
C VAL A 339 -4.82 6.69 1.29
N ASP A 340 -4.01 6.90 0.26
CA ASP A 340 -3.72 8.21 -0.32
C ASP A 340 -3.54 8.14 -1.85
N PRO A 341 -4.56 7.71 -2.63
CA PRO A 341 -4.43 7.52 -4.07
C PRO A 341 -3.99 8.79 -4.81
N GLU A 342 -4.50 9.95 -4.42
CA GLU A 342 -4.11 11.23 -5.02
C GLU A 342 -2.70 11.65 -4.60
N GLY A 343 -2.30 11.40 -3.35
CA GLY A 343 -0.92 11.64 -2.91
C GLY A 343 0.08 10.70 -3.59
N TYR A 344 -0.29 9.43 -3.77
CA TYR A 344 0.50 8.47 -4.53
C TYR A 344 0.63 8.87 -6.01
N LYS A 345 -0.46 9.33 -6.63
CA LYS A 345 -0.44 9.86 -8.00
C LYS A 345 0.49 11.07 -8.13
N LYS A 346 0.45 12.02 -7.18
CA LYS A 346 1.39 13.15 -7.10
C LYS A 346 2.83 12.66 -6.94
N TYR A 347 3.07 11.69 -6.06
CA TYR A 347 4.38 11.06 -5.89
C TYR A 347 4.90 10.48 -7.22
N VAL A 348 4.12 9.65 -7.91
CA VAL A 348 4.50 9.05 -9.19
C VAL A 348 4.76 10.12 -10.25
N GLU A 349 3.90 11.14 -10.34
CA GLU A 349 4.05 12.23 -11.29
C GLU A 349 5.34 13.03 -11.06
N GLY A 350 5.64 13.37 -9.79
CA GLY A 350 6.86 14.08 -9.40
C GLY A 350 8.14 13.31 -9.73
N HIS A 351 8.07 11.98 -9.76
CA HIS A 351 9.20 11.10 -10.11
C HIS A 351 9.35 10.83 -11.62
N LYS A 352 8.46 11.36 -12.47
CA LYS A 352 8.68 11.31 -13.92
C LYS A 352 9.87 12.20 -14.32
N LYS A 353 10.53 11.84 -15.41
CA LYS A 353 11.60 12.67 -15.99
C LYS A 353 11.08 14.08 -16.28
N ALA A 354 11.82 15.08 -15.85
CA ALA A 354 11.50 16.46 -16.16
C ALA A 354 11.69 16.74 -17.67
N GLY A 355 10.85 17.63 -18.22
CA GLY A 355 11.06 18.15 -19.56
C GLY A 355 12.32 19.01 -19.64
N LYS A 356 12.81 19.26 -20.87
CA LYS A 356 14.05 20.02 -21.11
C LYS A 356 14.07 21.38 -20.41
N LYS A 357 12.97 22.15 -20.49
CA LYS A 357 12.85 23.48 -19.87
C LYS A 357 13.06 23.45 -18.35
N VAL A 358 12.42 22.50 -17.66
CA VAL A 358 12.54 22.34 -16.20
C VAL A 358 13.93 21.85 -15.83
N THR A 359 14.44 20.86 -16.56
CA THR A 359 15.79 20.32 -16.37
C THR A 359 16.85 21.42 -16.49
N ASP A 360 16.77 22.25 -17.54
CA ASP A 360 17.72 23.34 -17.75
C ASP A 360 17.61 24.39 -16.65
N LYS A 361 16.38 24.75 -16.21
CA LYS A 361 16.16 25.68 -15.11
C LYS A 361 16.79 25.19 -13.80
N VAL A 362 16.55 23.94 -13.42
CA VAL A 362 17.11 23.33 -12.21
C VAL A 362 18.64 23.24 -12.30
N ARG A 363 19.18 22.75 -13.42
CA ARG A 363 20.63 22.64 -13.63
C ARG A 363 21.34 23.99 -13.57
N ASN A 364 20.73 25.06 -14.09
CA ASN A 364 21.30 26.40 -14.05
C ASN A 364 21.40 26.96 -12.63
N GLN A 365 20.50 26.55 -11.74
CA GLN A 365 20.49 26.95 -10.33
C GLN A 365 21.41 26.07 -9.46
N LEU A 366 21.60 24.80 -9.83
CA LEU A 366 22.40 23.86 -9.04
C LEU A 366 23.87 23.79 -9.46
N ASN A 367 24.18 23.73 -10.76
CA ASN A 367 25.54 23.45 -11.21
C ASN A 367 26.52 24.56 -10.83
N GLY A 368 27.63 24.18 -10.20
CA GLY A 368 28.62 25.11 -9.67
C GLY A 368 28.26 25.72 -8.32
N TYR A 369 27.15 25.28 -7.71
CA TYR A 369 26.71 25.67 -6.38
C TYR A 369 26.80 24.49 -5.40
N TYR A 370 26.97 24.84 -4.13
CA TYR A 370 26.84 23.92 -3.02
C TYR A 370 25.87 24.50 -1.99
N LEU A 371 25.26 23.60 -1.23
CA LEU A 371 24.50 23.90 -0.05
C LEU A 371 25.12 23.16 1.14
N THR A 372 25.06 23.80 2.30
CA THR A 372 25.42 23.19 3.57
C THR A 372 24.16 23.01 4.39
N PHE A 373 23.99 21.84 4.98
CA PHE A 373 22.85 21.52 5.84
C PHE A 373 23.33 20.68 7.01
N PHE A 374 22.54 20.67 8.08
CA PHE A 374 22.80 19.90 9.26
C PHE A 374 21.71 18.85 9.41
N VAL A 375 22.09 17.59 9.51
CA VAL A 375 21.16 16.48 9.65
C VAL A 375 21.79 15.41 10.53
N ASN A 376 21.04 14.85 11.48
CA ASN A 376 21.52 13.84 12.44
C ASN A 376 22.85 14.21 13.10
N ASN A 377 22.90 15.42 13.67
CA ASN A 377 24.09 15.99 14.31
C ASN A 377 25.34 16.04 13.42
N THR A 378 25.17 15.94 12.10
CA THR A 378 26.25 15.92 11.12
C THR A 378 26.13 17.09 10.17
N ALA A 379 27.20 17.86 10.04
CA ALA A 379 27.32 18.89 9.01
C ALA A 379 27.62 18.25 7.66
N CYS A 380 26.74 18.52 6.69
CA CYS A 380 26.81 18.01 5.34
C CYS A 380 27.02 19.16 4.36
N LYS A 381 27.78 18.91 3.29
CA LYS A 381 27.91 19.80 2.14
C LYS A 381 27.57 19.03 0.87
N LEU A 382 26.49 19.40 0.20
CA LEU A 382 26.11 18.85 -1.11
C LEU A 382 26.48 19.86 -2.20
N GLU A 383 27.34 19.45 -3.12
CA GLU A 383 27.82 20.28 -4.23
C GLU A 383 27.50 19.63 -5.58
N PHE A 384 26.85 20.38 -6.47
CA PHE A 384 26.58 19.96 -7.85
C PHE A 384 27.71 20.45 -8.75
N ILE A 385 28.85 19.76 -8.68
CA ILE A 385 30.12 20.21 -9.28
C ILE A 385 30.13 20.31 -10.81
N ALA A 386 29.24 19.59 -11.51
CA ALA A 386 29.11 19.64 -12.96
C ALA A 386 27.72 19.14 -13.39
N PRO A 387 27.29 19.37 -14.64
CA PRO A 387 26.06 18.77 -15.15
C PRO A 387 26.02 17.26 -14.91
N ASN A 388 24.97 16.81 -14.21
CA ASN A 388 24.75 15.42 -13.82
C ASN A 388 25.80 14.83 -12.86
N LYS A 389 26.61 15.63 -12.18
CA LYS A 389 27.58 15.17 -11.17
C LYS A 389 27.38 15.93 -9.86
N PHE A 390 27.40 15.19 -8.75
CA PHE A 390 27.35 15.76 -7.41
C PHE A 390 28.43 15.15 -6.53
N GLU A 391 28.76 15.84 -5.45
CA GLU A 391 29.58 15.37 -4.33
C GLU A 391 28.87 15.73 -3.02
N LEU A 392 28.77 14.78 -2.10
CA LEU A 392 28.31 14.98 -0.74
C LEU A 392 29.51 14.78 0.19
N THR A 393 29.85 15.81 0.96
CA THR A 393 30.87 15.75 2.01
C THR A 393 30.20 15.73 3.38
N ALA A 394 30.52 14.73 4.20
CA ALA A 394 30.09 14.63 5.59
C ALA A 394 31.23 14.00 6.41
N LEU A 395 31.45 14.49 7.64
CA LEU A 395 32.50 13.98 8.55
C LEU A 395 33.91 13.91 7.91
N GLY A 396 34.23 14.83 6.99
CA GLY A 396 35.51 14.83 6.27
C GLY A 396 35.64 13.80 5.15
N MET A 397 34.62 12.98 4.90
CA MET A 397 34.56 12.05 3.77
C MET A 397 33.70 12.63 2.64
N THR A 398 34.15 12.46 1.40
CA THR A 398 33.41 12.91 0.21
C THR A 398 33.01 11.72 -0.65
N ASN A 399 31.71 11.59 -0.89
CA ASN A 399 31.13 10.59 -1.78
C ASN A 399 30.46 11.29 -2.97
N GLY A 400 30.81 10.86 -4.18
CA GLY A 400 30.32 11.46 -5.42
C GLY A 400 29.44 10.53 -6.23
N GLY A 401 28.69 11.11 -7.15
CA GLY A 401 27.76 10.36 -7.99
C GLY A 401 27.18 11.15 -9.13
N LYS A 402 26.13 10.59 -9.72
CA LYS A 402 25.35 11.24 -10.76
C LYS A 402 23.99 11.68 -10.21
N TYR A 403 23.45 12.76 -10.77
CA TYR A 403 22.08 13.17 -10.49
C TYR A 403 21.25 13.29 -11.77
N VAL A 404 19.94 13.11 -11.63
CA VAL A 404 18.96 13.39 -12.68
C VAL A 404 17.88 14.31 -12.14
N VAL A 405 17.32 15.15 -13.01
CA VAL A 405 16.21 16.03 -12.67
C VAL A 405 14.89 15.34 -13.02
N LEU A 406 14.06 15.12 -12.02
CA LEU A 406 12.68 14.69 -12.12
C LEU A 406 11.77 15.91 -11.97
N LYS A 407 10.47 15.74 -12.18
CA LYS A 407 9.51 16.86 -12.17
C LYS A 407 9.53 17.64 -10.86
N ASP A 408 9.58 16.95 -9.73
CA ASP A 408 9.57 17.57 -8.39
C ASP A 408 10.77 17.15 -7.52
N TYR A 409 11.70 16.37 -8.08
CA TYR A 409 12.85 15.83 -7.36
C TYR A 409 14.17 15.96 -8.12
N VAL A 410 15.26 16.08 -7.36
CA VAL A 410 16.60 15.79 -7.83
C VAL A 410 16.99 14.43 -7.28
N GLN A 411 17.03 13.41 -8.14
CA GLN A 411 17.44 12.07 -7.74
C GLN A 411 18.95 11.96 -7.88
N ILE A 412 19.63 11.69 -6.76
CA ILE A 412 21.07 11.43 -6.74
C ILE A 412 21.34 9.91 -6.63
N ARG A 413 22.42 9.47 -7.25
CA ARG A 413 22.89 8.09 -7.23
C ARG A 413 24.39 8.06 -7.04
N TYR A 414 24.83 7.44 -5.94
CA TYR A 414 26.24 7.31 -5.60
C TYR A 414 26.99 6.39 -6.58
N THR A 415 28.29 6.66 -6.74
CA THR A 415 29.19 5.83 -7.57
C THR A 415 29.66 4.58 -6.83
N SER A 416 29.72 4.63 -5.49
CA SER A 416 29.98 3.45 -4.66
C SER A 416 28.89 2.40 -4.91
N GLY A 417 29.24 1.12 -4.84
CA GLY A 417 28.43 -0.02 -5.28
C GLY A 417 27.03 -0.18 -4.65
N SER A 418 26.60 0.73 -3.77
CA SER A 418 25.22 0.82 -3.31
C SER A 418 24.31 1.25 -4.46
N LYS A 419 23.25 0.47 -4.74
CA LYS A 419 22.14 0.87 -5.64
C LYS A 419 21.25 1.99 -5.04
N ALA A 420 21.61 2.49 -3.85
CA ALA A 420 20.86 3.51 -3.14
C ALA A 420 20.69 4.78 -3.99
N LYS A 421 19.44 5.20 -4.10
CA LYS A 421 19.02 6.46 -4.69
C LYS A 421 18.51 7.34 -3.55
N VAL A 422 18.78 8.62 -3.62
CA VAL A 422 18.17 9.60 -2.71
C VAL A 422 17.41 10.60 -3.58
N ASP A 423 16.12 10.72 -3.31
CA ASP A 423 15.23 11.64 -4.00
C ASP A 423 15.12 12.90 -3.17
N ILE A 424 15.70 14.01 -3.65
CA ILE A 424 15.71 15.30 -2.96
C ILE A 424 14.54 16.13 -3.51
N PRO A 425 13.46 16.37 -2.75
CA PRO A 425 12.37 17.23 -3.20
C PRO A 425 12.88 18.64 -3.46
N TYR A 426 12.31 19.31 -4.45
CA TYR A 426 12.61 20.71 -4.69
C TYR A 426 11.38 21.54 -4.99
N THR A 427 11.46 22.82 -4.64
CA THR A 427 10.48 23.83 -5.06
C THR A 427 11.20 25.06 -5.62
N PHE A 428 10.46 25.97 -6.24
CA PHE A 428 10.98 27.29 -6.57
C PHE A 428 10.31 28.33 -5.66
N LYS A 429 11.10 28.99 -4.82
CA LYS A 429 10.66 30.11 -3.97
C LYS A 429 11.33 31.38 -4.47
N ASP A 430 10.53 32.40 -4.80
CA ASP A 430 11.02 33.69 -5.33
C ASP A 430 11.97 33.56 -6.53
N GLY A 431 11.78 32.51 -7.35
CA GLY A 431 12.58 32.23 -8.54
C GLY A 431 13.89 31.45 -8.27
N GLU A 432 14.26 31.24 -7.02
CA GLU A 432 15.40 30.43 -6.59
C GLU A 432 14.96 29.00 -6.28
N ILE A 433 15.85 28.04 -6.50
CA ILE A 433 15.56 26.64 -6.16
C ILE A 433 15.76 26.43 -4.66
N ASP A 434 14.79 25.77 -4.04
CA ASP A 434 14.86 25.34 -2.65
C ASP A 434 14.87 23.80 -2.64
N LEU A 435 15.91 23.21 -2.06
CA LEU A 435 16.07 21.76 -1.95
C LEU A 435 15.74 21.34 -0.52
N ASP A 436 14.81 20.41 -0.36
CA ASP A 436 14.46 19.88 0.96
C ASP A 436 15.45 18.77 1.35
N THR A 437 16.64 19.18 1.78
CA THR A 437 17.69 18.25 2.21
C THR A 437 17.41 17.59 3.55
N THR A 438 16.57 18.21 4.39
CA THR A 438 16.19 17.59 5.66
C THR A 438 15.33 16.37 5.37
N LEU A 439 14.30 16.49 4.53
CA LEU A 439 13.47 15.34 4.14
C LEU A 439 14.27 14.26 3.39
N ALA A 440 15.26 14.66 2.60
CA ALA A 440 16.01 13.72 1.76
C ALA A 440 17.12 12.95 2.50
N PHE A 441 17.78 13.56 3.49
CA PHE A 441 18.98 13.02 4.13
C PHE A 441 18.82 12.74 5.62
N ASP A 442 17.63 12.93 6.20
CA ASP A 442 17.41 12.44 7.55
C ASP A 442 17.55 10.91 7.54
N VAL A 443 18.55 10.38 8.25
CA VAL A 443 18.69 8.94 8.42
C VAL A 443 17.54 8.40 9.26
N ARG A 444 16.86 9.19 10.09
CA ARG A 444 15.58 8.75 10.68
C ARG A 444 14.48 8.57 9.63
N SER A 445 14.63 9.12 8.43
CA SER A 445 13.80 8.84 7.25
C SER A 445 14.50 7.94 6.21
N ASN A 446 15.57 7.22 6.58
CA ASN A 446 16.34 6.26 5.75
C ASN A 446 16.95 5.07 6.56
N GLU A 447 16.64 4.96 7.85
CA GLU A 447 17.09 3.95 8.80
C GLU A 447 16.10 2.81 8.92
#